data_AF-A0A1B6I174-F1
#
_entry.id   AF-A0A1B6I174-F1
#
_cell.length_a   1.000
_cell.length_b   1.000
_cell.length_c   1.000
_cell.angle_alpha   90.00
_cell.angle_beta   90.00
_cell.angle_gamma   90.00
#
_symmetry.space_group_name_H-M   'P 1'
#
loop_
_entity.id
_entity.type
_entity.pdbx_description
1 polymer ?
#
loop_
_entity_poly.entity_id
_entity_poly.type
_entity_poly.pdbx_seq_one_letter_code
_entity_poly.pdbx_strand_id
1 'polypeptide(L)'
;FHLPEAIMEVVKPIYKDLAAPDLLKKCLHGKSQNPNESFNNVVWNRIPKNTFVQLKTLQLGAYDAVSAFNKGNISKCLVLNNLGLQVGKHSAKVFKTFDDQRIWRADRLNAEIKKKTRQSKQLSKKQLEELYAEEEGPDQ
;
A
#
# COMPACT_ATOMS: atom_id res chain seq x y z
N PHE A 1 6.25 27.30 -22.66
CA PHE A 1 5.17 26.28 -22.62
C PHE A 1 3.86 27.00 -22.29
N HIS A 2 2.95 27.16 -23.26
CA HIS A 2 1.59 27.64 -23.01
C HIS A 2 0.64 26.44 -23.12
N LEU A 3 -0.08 26.15 -22.04
CA LEU A 3 -1.17 25.18 -22.05
C LEU A 3 -2.44 25.87 -22.57
N PRO A 4 -3.23 25.23 -23.46
CA PRO A 4 -4.50 25.76 -23.92
C PRO A 4 -5.48 26.03 -22.76
N GLU A 5 -6.30 27.07 -22.88
CA GLU A 5 -7.25 27.51 -21.83
C GLU A 5 -8.14 26.36 -21.33
N ALA A 6 -8.73 25.59 -22.25
CA ALA A 6 -9.59 24.46 -21.92
C ALA A 6 -8.89 23.37 -21.09
N ILE A 7 -7.59 23.16 -21.30
CA ILE A 7 -6.81 22.22 -20.49
C ILE A 7 -6.49 22.83 -19.12
N MET A 8 -6.19 24.13 -19.08
CA MET A 8 -5.93 24.85 -17.85
C MET A 8 -7.15 24.84 -16.92
N GLU A 9 -8.36 25.01 -17.46
CA GLU A 9 -9.60 24.97 -16.70
C GLU A 9 -9.83 23.63 -16.00
N VAL A 10 -9.40 22.52 -16.62
CA VAL A 10 -9.51 21.18 -16.03
C VAL A 10 -8.37 20.90 -15.05
N VAL A 11 -7.13 21.26 -15.40
CA VAL A 11 -5.95 20.88 -14.63
C VAL A 11 -5.76 21.75 -13.39
N LYS A 12 -6.06 23.05 -13.47
CA LYS A 12 -5.85 24.01 -12.38
C LYS A 12 -6.61 23.66 -11.09
N PRO A 13 -7.90 23.27 -11.10
CA PRO A 13 -8.58 22.84 -9.88
C PRO A 13 -7.96 21.56 -9.30
N ILE A 14 -7.64 20.56 -10.15
CA ILE A 14 -6.98 19.31 -9.71
C ILE A 14 -5.64 19.63 -9.05
N TYR A 15 -4.84 20.51 -9.66
CA TYR A 15 -3.55 20.91 -9.10
C TYR A 15 -3.71 21.61 -7.75
N LYS A 16 -4.69 22.52 -7.62
CA LYS A 16 -5.00 23.19 -6.34
C LYS A 16 -5.41 22.20 -5.25
N ASP A 17 -6.25 21.22 -5.59
CA ASP A 17 -6.68 20.17 -4.67
C ASP A 17 -5.49 19.30 -4.24
N LEU A 18 -4.61 18.96 -5.18
CA LEU A 18 -3.39 18.20 -4.90
C LEU A 18 -2.36 18.99 -4.08
N ALA A 19 -2.36 20.32 -4.21
CA ALA A 19 -1.50 21.23 -3.45
C ALA A 19 -2.11 21.66 -2.10
N ALA A 20 -3.29 21.14 -1.74
CA ALA A 20 -3.93 21.48 -0.47
C ALA A 20 -3.02 21.11 0.73
N PRO A 21 -2.78 22.02 1.68
CA PRO A 21 -1.89 21.78 2.82
C PRO A 21 -2.25 20.52 3.62
N ASP A 22 -3.54 20.23 3.79
CA ASP A 22 -4.02 19.03 4.50
C ASP A 22 -3.65 17.73 3.78
N LEU A 23 -3.58 17.75 2.44
CA LEU A 23 -3.12 16.62 1.63
C LEU A 23 -1.60 16.49 1.72
N LEU A 24 -0.88 17.60 1.52
CA LEU A 24 0.59 17.63 1.57
C LEU A 24 1.14 17.24 2.95
N LYS A 25 0.45 17.60 4.04
CA LYS A 25 0.82 17.20 5.41
C LYS A 25 0.86 15.68 5.60
N LYS A 26 0.09 14.92 4.82
CA LYS A 26 0.14 13.45 4.82
C LYS A 26 1.42 12.93 4.17
N CYS A 27 1.99 13.67 3.21
CA CYS A 27 3.25 13.34 2.53
C CYS A 27 4.50 13.63 3.37
N LEU A 28 4.46 14.59 4.31
CA LEU A 28 5.60 15.00 5.13
C LEU A 28 6.21 13.89 5.99
N HIS A 29 5.42 12.88 6.36
CA HIS A 29 5.90 11.79 7.22
C HIS A 29 6.81 10.80 6.48
N GLY A 30 7.02 10.95 5.16
CA GLY A 30 7.77 10.00 4.35
C GLY A 30 7.18 8.58 4.38
N LYS A 31 5.92 8.44 4.81
CA LYS A 31 5.21 7.17 4.81
C LYS A 31 4.87 6.84 3.37
N SER A 32 5.31 5.69 2.90
CA SER A 32 4.97 5.23 1.56
C SER A 32 3.45 5.11 1.41
N GLN A 33 2.95 5.24 0.17
CA GLN A 33 1.56 4.94 -0.17
C GLN A 33 1.20 3.45 0.01
N ASN A 34 2.12 2.65 0.55
CA ASN A 34 2.00 1.22 0.77
C ASN A 34 0.65 0.79 1.39
N PRO A 35 0.02 1.48 2.36
CA PRO A 35 -1.31 1.09 2.83
C PRO A 35 -2.40 1.20 1.76
N ASN A 36 -2.41 2.28 0.96
CA ASN A 36 -3.38 2.49 -0.11
C ASN A 36 -3.11 1.56 -1.29
N GLU A 37 -1.85 1.39 -1.68
CA GLU A 37 -1.44 0.44 -2.71
C GLU A 37 -1.76 -1.00 -2.30
N SER A 38 -1.51 -1.36 -1.04
CA SER A 38 -1.82 -2.67 -0.47
C SER A 38 -3.34 -2.90 -0.44
N PHE A 39 -4.13 -1.93 0.00
CA PHE A 39 -5.59 -2.02 -0.03
C PHE A 39 -6.11 -2.19 -1.46
N ASN A 40 -5.63 -1.38 -2.39
CA ASN A 40 -6.10 -1.49 -3.75
C ASN A 40 -5.69 -2.82 -4.39
N ASN A 41 -4.49 -3.35 -4.10
CA ASN A 41 -4.09 -4.70 -4.50
C ASN A 41 -5.07 -5.75 -3.98
N VAL A 42 -5.53 -5.62 -2.74
CA VAL A 42 -6.56 -6.50 -2.15
C VAL A 42 -7.90 -6.40 -2.88
N VAL A 43 -8.28 -5.22 -3.37
CA VAL A 43 -9.48 -5.03 -4.23
C VAL A 43 -9.27 -5.70 -5.59
N TRP A 44 -8.16 -5.45 -6.28
CA TRP A 44 -7.93 -5.95 -7.63
C TRP A 44 -7.70 -7.46 -7.69
N ASN A 45 -7.18 -8.08 -6.62
CA ASN A 45 -7.11 -9.54 -6.52
C ASN A 45 -8.49 -10.21 -6.44
N ARG A 46 -9.52 -9.50 -5.97
CA ARG A 46 -10.89 -10.00 -5.91
C ARG A 46 -11.70 -9.65 -7.14
N ILE A 47 -11.52 -8.41 -7.61
CA ILE A 47 -12.22 -7.84 -8.75
C ILE A 47 -11.15 -7.33 -9.73
N PRO A 48 -10.65 -8.20 -10.61
CA PRO A 48 -9.65 -7.83 -11.57
C PRO A 48 -10.16 -6.72 -12.51
N LYS A 49 -9.32 -5.71 -12.77
CA LYS A 49 -9.69 -4.55 -13.62
C LYS A 49 -10.07 -4.93 -15.05
N ASN A 50 -9.54 -6.04 -15.54
CA ASN A 50 -9.77 -6.56 -16.89
C ASN A 50 -10.99 -7.48 -17.00
N THR A 51 -11.74 -7.65 -15.90
CA THR A 51 -12.91 -8.53 -15.87
C THR A 51 -14.16 -7.70 -15.65
N PHE A 52 -15.07 -7.74 -16.63
CA PHE A 52 -16.38 -7.11 -16.49
C PHE A 52 -17.27 -7.93 -15.56
N VAL A 53 -17.87 -7.25 -14.58
CA VAL A 53 -18.80 -7.86 -13.62
C VAL A 53 -20.01 -6.95 -13.42
N GLN A 54 -21.13 -7.54 -12.99
CA GLN A 54 -22.32 -6.77 -12.64
C GLN A 54 -22.09 -5.92 -11.39
N LEU A 55 -22.86 -4.84 -11.22
CA LEU A 55 -22.75 -3.91 -10.08
C LEU A 55 -22.81 -4.62 -8.73
N LYS A 56 -23.70 -5.61 -8.57
CA LYS A 56 -23.83 -6.36 -7.31
C LYS A 56 -22.56 -7.13 -6.96
N THR A 57 -21.93 -7.76 -7.94
CA THR A 57 -20.66 -8.49 -7.77
C THR A 57 -19.52 -7.53 -7.43
N LEU A 58 -19.47 -6.37 -8.11
CA LEU A 58 -18.51 -5.31 -7.82
C LEU A 58 -18.63 -4.81 -6.37
N GLN A 59 -19.86 -4.53 -5.92
CA GLN A 59 -20.13 -4.10 -4.54
C GLN A 59 -19.71 -5.18 -3.53
N LEU A 60 -20.11 -6.44 -3.75
CA LEU A 60 -19.76 -7.54 -2.86
C LEU A 60 -18.25 -7.74 -2.73
N GLY A 61 -17.53 -7.74 -3.85
CA GLY A 61 -16.07 -7.90 -3.84
C GLY A 61 -15.37 -6.71 -3.17
N ALA A 62 -15.88 -5.48 -3.34
CA ALA A 62 -15.36 -4.31 -2.66
C ALA A 62 -15.57 -4.40 -1.14
N TYR A 63 -16.75 -4.83 -0.68
CA TYR A 63 -17.01 -5.04 0.74
C TYR A 63 -16.13 -6.16 1.34
N ASP A 64 -15.94 -7.29 0.63
CA ASP A 64 -15.03 -8.34 1.09
C ASP A 64 -13.57 -7.87 1.14
N ALA A 65 -13.15 -7.03 0.18
CA ALA A 65 -11.81 -6.43 0.17
C ALA A 65 -11.58 -5.57 1.41
N VAL A 66 -12.52 -4.66 1.71
CA VAL A 66 -12.49 -3.78 2.88
C VAL A 66 -12.47 -4.60 4.17
N SER A 67 -13.35 -5.61 4.27
CA SER A 67 -13.43 -6.43 5.47
C SER A 67 -12.14 -7.21 5.71
N ALA A 68 -11.59 -7.85 4.68
CA ALA A 68 -10.38 -8.64 4.81
C ALA A 68 -9.12 -7.79 5.02
N PHE A 69 -9.05 -6.59 4.45
CA PHE A 69 -7.93 -5.68 4.69
C PHE A 69 -7.87 -5.24 6.15
N ASN A 70 -9.02 -4.84 6.70
CA ASN A 70 -9.10 -4.27 8.05
C ASN A 70 -9.13 -5.33 9.16
N LYS A 71 -9.86 -6.43 8.95
CA LYS A 71 -10.10 -7.46 9.99
C LYS A 71 -9.53 -8.84 9.64
N GLY A 72 -8.96 -9.03 8.46
CA GLY A 72 -8.53 -10.34 7.97
C GLY A 72 -9.69 -11.17 7.39
N ASN A 73 -9.35 -12.26 6.72
CA ASN A 73 -10.29 -13.24 6.20
C ASN A 73 -11.14 -13.88 7.29
N ILE A 74 -10.71 -13.89 8.55
CA ILE A 74 -11.54 -14.33 9.68
C ILE A 74 -12.85 -13.55 9.77
N SER A 75 -12.92 -12.32 9.24
CA SER A 75 -14.17 -11.55 9.16
C SER A 75 -15.25 -12.25 8.34
N LYS A 76 -14.87 -13.11 7.39
CA LYS A 76 -15.83 -13.90 6.61
C LYS A 76 -16.64 -14.83 7.50
N CYS A 77 -16.07 -15.29 8.62
CA CYS A 77 -16.82 -16.08 9.59
C CYS A 77 -18.01 -15.30 10.16
N LEU A 78 -17.79 -14.02 10.50
CA LEU A 78 -18.84 -13.15 11.01
C LEU A 78 -19.92 -12.91 9.96
N VAL A 79 -19.53 -12.66 8.71
CA VAL A 79 -20.47 -12.47 7.58
C VAL A 79 -21.33 -13.71 7.39
N LEU A 80 -20.71 -14.90 7.34
CA LEU A 80 -21.42 -16.17 7.16
C LEU A 80 -22.40 -16.44 8.31
N ASN A 81 -21.97 -16.25 9.56
CA ASN A 81 -22.85 -16.42 10.72
C ASN A 81 -24.05 -15.46 10.68
N ASN A 82 -23.84 -14.21 10.27
CA ASN A 82 -24.93 -13.23 10.12
C ASN A 82 -25.91 -13.57 8.99
N LEU A 83 -25.47 -14.37 8.00
CA LEU A 83 -26.32 -14.92 6.95
C LEU A 83 -27.03 -16.23 7.38
N GLY A 84 -26.89 -16.63 8.64
CA GLY A 84 -27.45 -17.88 9.17
C GLY A 84 -26.64 -19.13 8.83
N LEU A 85 -25.44 -18.98 8.27
CA LEU A 85 -24.55 -20.08 7.93
C LEU A 85 -23.56 -20.32 9.09
N GLN A 86 -23.78 -21.37 9.87
CA GLN A 86 -22.85 -21.73 10.93
C GLN A 86 -21.49 -22.12 10.36
N VAL A 87 -20.46 -21.40 10.78
CA VAL A 87 -19.09 -21.63 10.33
C VAL A 87 -18.45 -22.73 11.16
N GLY A 88 -18.09 -23.83 10.50
CA GLY A 88 -17.39 -24.94 11.13
C GLY A 88 -15.97 -24.59 11.59
N LYS A 89 -15.48 -25.32 12.59
CA LYS A 89 -14.13 -25.15 13.17
C LYS A 89 -13.00 -25.19 12.14
N HIS A 90 -13.13 -26.04 11.12
CA HIS A 90 -12.12 -26.19 10.06
C HIS A 90 -12.08 -24.95 9.15
N SER A 91 -13.24 -24.42 8.76
CA SER A 91 -13.34 -23.20 7.96
C SER A 91 -12.74 -22.00 8.68
N ALA A 92 -13.08 -21.82 9.96
CA ALA A 92 -12.52 -20.75 10.79
C ALA A 92 -10.99 -20.87 10.90
N LYS A 93 -10.47 -22.09 11.08
CA LYS A 93 -9.02 -22.36 11.12
C LYS A 93 -8.34 -22.02 9.81
N VAL A 94 -8.95 -22.35 8.67
CA VAL A 94 -8.40 -22.01 7.34
C VAL A 94 -8.34 -20.49 7.14
N PHE A 95 -9.41 -19.76 7.45
CA PHE A 95 -9.40 -18.29 7.34
C PHE A 95 -8.33 -17.66 8.22
N LYS A 96 -8.17 -18.13 9.46
CA LYS A 96 -7.10 -17.67 10.33
C LYS A 96 -5.71 -17.97 9.76
N THR A 97 -5.51 -19.16 9.20
CA THR A 97 -4.24 -19.55 8.58
C THR A 97 -3.87 -18.64 7.41
N PHE A 98 -4.85 -18.22 6.59
CA PHE A 98 -4.60 -17.24 5.53
C PHE A 98 -4.18 -15.88 6.08
N ASP A 99 -4.77 -15.46 7.20
CA ASP A 99 -4.40 -14.20 7.85
C ASP A 99 -3.00 -14.26 8.46
N ASP A 100 -2.66 -15.36 9.12
CA ASP A 100 -1.33 -15.60 9.68
C ASP A 100 -0.26 -15.61 8.57
N GLN A 101 -0.53 -16.28 7.44
CA GLN A 101 0.36 -16.27 6.27
C GLN A 101 0.52 -14.88 5.67
N ARG A 102 -0.56 -14.08 5.61
CA ARG A 102 -0.51 -12.71 5.11
C ARG A 102 0.40 -11.84 6.00
N ILE A 103 0.24 -11.93 7.32
CA ILE A 103 1.05 -11.17 8.28
C ILE A 103 2.52 -11.60 8.17
N TRP A 104 2.79 -12.90 8.16
CA TRP A 104 4.15 -13.43 8.02
C TRP A 104 4.85 -12.93 6.75
N ARG A 105 4.16 -12.92 5.60
CA ARG A 105 4.71 -12.39 4.34
C ARG A 105 5.01 -10.89 4.45
N ALA A 106 4.11 -10.12 5.06
CA ALA A 106 4.29 -8.68 5.24
C ALA A 106 5.51 -8.37 6.13
N ASP A 107 5.66 -9.09 7.24
CA ASP A 107 6.79 -8.93 8.15
C ASP A 107 8.12 -9.29 7.49
N ARG A 108 8.13 -10.38 6.70
CA ARG A 108 9.32 -10.78 5.94
C ARG A 108 9.74 -9.73 4.93
N LEU A 109 8.80 -9.22 4.13
CA LEU A 109 9.07 -8.16 3.15
C LEU A 109 9.55 -6.86 3.82
N ASN A 110 8.92 -6.48 4.95
CA ASN A 110 9.35 -5.33 5.72
C ASN A 110 10.79 -5.49 6.27
N ALA A 111 11.16 -6.69 6.72
CA ALA A 111 12.52 -6.97 7.16
C ALA A 111 13.53 -6.86 6.00
N GLU A 112 13.20 -7.38 4.82
CA GLU A 112 14.03 -7.25 3.61
C GLU A 112 14.20 -5.78 3.18
N ILE A 113 13.12 -5.00 3.18
CA ILE A 113 13.15 -3.56 2.86
C ILE A 113 14.05 -2.83 3.86
N LYS A 114 13.85 -3.05 5.17
CA LYS A 114 14.68 -2.44 6.23
C LYS A 114 16.16 -2.79 6.05
N LYS A 115 16.48 -4.03 5.70
CA LYS A 115 17.86 -4.48 5.42
C LYS A 115 18.45 -3.71 4.23
N LYS A 116 17.73 -3.61 3.11
CA LYS A 116 18.16 -2.88 1.92
C LYS A 116 18.36 -1.39 2.19
N THR A 117 17.43 -0.75 2.89
CA THR A 117 17.55 0.66 3.27
C THR A 117 18.79 0.90 4.14
N ARG A 118 19.05 0.02 5.11
CA ARG A 118 20.26 0.10 5.95
C ARG A 118 21.53 0.00 5.11
N GLN A 119 21.60 -0.97 4.19
CA GLN A 119 22.76 -1.15 3.31
C GLN A 119 22.99 0.07 2.40
N SER A 120 21.93 0.61 1.81
CA SER A 120 22.01 1.82 0.96
C SER A 120 22.50 3.04 1.73
N LYS A 121 22.02 3.26 2.96
CA LYS A 121 22.53 4.33 3.84
C LYS A 121 24.01 4.17 4.17
N GLN A 122 24.44 2.94 4.47
CA GLN A 122 25.85 2.67 4.77
C GLN A 122 26.74 2.90 3.55
N LEU A 123 26.30 2.49 2.36
CA LEU A 123 27.01 2.75 1.10
C LEU A 123 27.12 4.25 0.82
N SER A 124 26.02 5.00 0.97
CA SER A 124 26.01 6.45 0.74
C SER A 124 26.96 7.19 1.71
N LYS A 125 27.04 6.74 2.97
CA LYS A 125 27.97 7.30 3.95
C LYS A 125 29.44 7.05 3.56
N LYS A 126 29.76 5.83 3.11
CA LYS A 126 31.12 5.50 2.64
C LYS A 126 31.51 6.33 1.42
N GLN A 127 30.62 6.44 0.43
CA GLN A 127 30.87 7.26 -0.75
C GLN A 127 31.11 8.73 -0.40
N LEU A 128 30.37 9.25 0.58
CA LEU A 128 30.57 10.60 1.07
C LEU A 128 31.92 10.76 1.81
N GLU A 129 32.32 9.78 2.62
CA GLU A 129 33.63 9.76 3.28
C GLU A 129 34.79 9.68 2.27
N GLU A 130 34.65 8.89 1.21
CA GLU A 130 35.63 8.80 0.10
C GLU A 130 35.76 10.13 -0.64
N LEU A 131 34.64 10.81 -0.95
CA LEU A 131 34.66 12.14 -1.57
C LEU A 131 35.39 13.18 -0.70
N TYR A 132 35.15 13.20 0.61
CA TYR A 132 35.86 14.11 1.50
C TYR A 132 37.36 13.80 1.57
N ALA A 133 37.74 12.52 1.58
CA ALA A 133 39.15 12.12 1.59
C ALA A 133 39.87 12.48 0.28
N GLU A 134 39.17 12.49 -0.86
CA GLU A 134 39.71 12.96 -2.15
C GLU A 134 39.86 14.49 -2.20
N GLU A 135 38.94 15.24 -1.56
CA GLU A 135 39.00 16.70 -1.47
C GLU A 135 40.11 17.22 -0.52
N GLU A 136 40.42 16.48 0.56
CA GLU A 136 41.44 16.90 1.53
C GLU A 136 42.87 16.86 0.97
N GLY A 137 43.14 16.06 -0.08
CA GLY A 137 44.47 15.94 -0.71
C GLY A 137 45.57 15.42 0.24
N PRO A 138 46.73 14.95 -0.26
CA PRO A 138 47.82 14.56 0.63
C PRO A 138 48.38 15.81 1.32
N ASP A 139 48.37 15.83 2.65
CA ASP A 139 49.04 16.84 3.48
C ASP A 139 50.46 17.12 2.93
N GLN A 140 50.72 18.36 2.50
CA GLN A 140 52.03 18.85 2.10
C GLN A 140 52.92 19.16 3.31
#